data_AF-A0A958IPR0-F1
#
_entry.id   AF-A0A958IPR0-F1
#
_cell.length_a   1.000
_cell.length_b   1.000
_cell.length_c   1.000
_cell.angle_alpha   90.00
_cell.angle_beta   90.00
_cell.angle_gamma   90.00
#
_symmetry.space_group_name_H-M   'P 1'
#
loop_
_entity.id
_entity.type
_entity.pdbx_description
1 polymer ?
#
loop_
_entity_poly.entity_id
_entity_poly.type
_entity_poly.pdbx_seq_one_letter_code
_entity_poly.pdbx_strand_id
1 'polypeptide(L)' 'MLFVTALAGIAGGKPGEKVPLYSYKIVNIYPHDTGAFTQGLVYADGVLYEGTGQKGESSIRKVDIKTGTVLQFHQLP' A
#
# COMPACT_ATOMS: atom_id res chain seq x y z
N MET A 1 46.52 6.08 15.11
CA MET A 1 45.27 6.49 14.45
C MET A 1 44.78 5.30 13.63
N LEU A 2 43.72 4.64 14.08
CA LEU A 2 43.12 3.49 13.41
C LEU A 2 41.82 3.97 12.77
N PHE A 3 41.75 4.03 11.44
CA PHE A 3 40.47 4.17 10.74
C PHE A 3 40.10 2.79 10.20
N VAL A 4 39.02 2.24 10.74
CA VAL A 4 38.38 1.01 10.27
C VAL A 4 37.68 1.31 8.95
N THR A 5 38.02 0.58 7.90
CA THR A 5 37.26 0.55 6.65
C THR A 5 36.01 -0.30 6.84
N ALA A 6 34.82 0.33 6.72
CA ALA A 6 33.56 -0.40 6.61
C ALA A 6 33.27 -0.65 5.13
N LEU A 7 33.15 -1.93 4.78
CA LEU A 7 32.74 -2.44 3.48
C LEU A 7 31.33 -1.91 3.14
N ALA A 8 31.21 -1.08 2.12
CA ALA A 8 29.92 -0.77 1.52
C ALA A 8 29.57 -1.87 0.51
N GLY A 9 28.77 -2.85 0.94
CA GLY A 9 28.05 -3.74 0.04
C GLY A 9 26.97 -2.93 -0.69
N ILE A 10 27.34 -2.27 -1.78
CA ILE A 10 26.41 -1.58 -2.68
C ILE A 10 25.80 -2.59 -3.65
N ALA A 11 24.46 -2.69 -3.59
CA ALA A 11 23.64 -3.44 -4.52
C ALA A 11 23.97 -3.05 -5.98
N GLY A 12 24.16 -4.07 -6.82
CA GLY A 12 24.68 -3.98 -8.18
C GLY A 12 23.76 -3.33 -9.22
N GLY A 13 23.42 -2.06 -9.05
CA GLY A 13 22.91 -1.25 -10.16
C GLY A 13 24.06 -0.72 -11.00
N LYS A 14 24.14 -1.08 -12.30
CA LYS A 14 25.12 -0.49 -13.21
C LYS A 14 24.82 1.00 -13.37
N PRO A 15 25.78 1.91 -13.14
CA PRO A 15 25.59 3.33 -13.42
C PRO A 15 25.24 3.53 -14.90
N GLY A 16 24.10 4.16 -15.18
CA GLY A 16 23.67 4.51 -16.55
C GLY A 16 22.59 3.61 -17.17
N GLU A 17 22.13 2.57 -16.48
CA GLU A 17 20.97 1.80 -16.92
C GLU A 17 19.68 2.64 -16.70
N LYS A 18 18.94 2.91 -17.79
CA LYS A 18 17.71 3.68 -17.72
C LYS A 18 16.60 2.82 -17.11
N VAL A 19 16.03 3.28 -15.99
CA VAL A 19 14.86 2.65 -15.38
C VAL A 19 13.67 2.73 -16.35
N PRO A 20 13.03 1.61 -16.71
CA PRO A 20 11.85 1.63 -17.57
C PRO A 20 10.71 2.45 -16.96
N LEU A 21 10.07 3.28 -17.78
CA LEU A 21 8.86 4.01 -17.40
C LEU A 21 7.62 3.26 -17.88
N TYR A 22 6.71 2.98 -16.96
CA TYR A 22 5.42 2.35 -17.27
C TYR A 22 4.30 3.39 -17.23
N SER A 23 3.32 3.21 -18.11
CA SER A 23 2.03 3.93 -18.05
C SER A 23 0.92 2.97 -17.63
N TYR A 24 -0.30 3.46 -17.52
CA TYR A 24 -1.46 2.67 -17.11
C TYR A 24 -2.69 2.99 -17.97
N LYS A 25 -3.62 2.04 -18.02
CA LYS A 25 -4.97 2.21 -18.57
C LYS A 25 -5.97 1.91 -17.46
N ILE A 26 -6.98 2.75 -17.31
CA ILE A 26 -8.09 2.47 -16.39
C ILE A 26 -8.93 1.35 -17.00
N VAL A 27 -8.98 0.20 -16.33
CA VAL A 27 -9.81 -0.95 -16.75
C VAL A 27 -11.18 -0.90 -16.09
N ASN A 28 -11.24 -0.55 -14.81
CA ASN A 28 -12.47 -0.40 -14.02
C ASN A 28 -12.31 0.74 -13.01
N ILE A 29 -13.42 1.29 -12.56
CA ILE A 29 -13.52 2.28 -11.48
C ILE A 29 -14.54 1.75 -10.47
N TYR A 30 -14.19 1.79 -9.19
CA TYR A 30 -15.02 1.30 -8.10
C TYR A 30 -15.23 2.41 -7.06
N PRO A 31 -16.38 2.42 -6.35
CA PRO A 31 -16.58 3.35 -5.24
C PRO A 31 -15.54 3.14 -4.13
N HIS A 32 -15.07 4.23 -3.54
CA HIS A 32 -14.20 4.21 -2.36
C HIS A 32 -14.69 5.24 -1.33
N ASP A 33 -14.59 4.89 -0.05
CA ASP A 33 -14.96 5.78 1.05
C ASP A 33 -13.92 6.90 1.19
N THR A 34 -14.29 8.13 0.83
CA THR A 34 -13.37 9.29 0.90
C THR A 34 -12.97 9.65 2.33
N GLY A 35 -13.64 9.11 3.36
CA GLY A 35 -13.23 9.23 4.77
C GLY A 35 -12.22 8.17 5.21
N ALA A 36 -11.95 7.15 4.39
CA ALA A 36 -10.98 6.10 4.70
C ALA A 36 -9.56 6.57 4.32
N PHE A 37 -8.75 6.95 5.32
CA PHE A 37 -7.34 7.29 5.09
C PHE A 37 -6.49 6.03 4.92
N THR A 38 -6.44 5.48 3.70
CA THR A 38 -5.80 4.20 3.36
C THR A 38 -4.31 4.15 3.74
N GLN A 39 -3.89 3.12 4.46
CA GLN A 39 -2.49 2.84 4.83
C GLN A 39 -2.07 1.38 4.55
N GLY A 40 -3.01 0.54 4.11
CA GLY A 40 -2.73 -0.80 3.61
C GLY A 40 -3.92 -1.30 2.80
N LEU A 41 -3.67 -2.04 1.73
CA LEU A 41 -4.72 -2.54 0.84
C LEU A 41 -4.33 -3.92 0.29
N VAL A 42 -5.23 -4.89 0.45
CA VAL A 42 -5.07 -6.27 -0.03
C VAL A 42 -6.36 -6.70 -0.72
N TYR A 43 -6.24 -7.39 -1.85
CA TYR A 43 -7.36 -8.08 -2.49
C TYR A 43 -7.18 -9.59 -2.33
N ALA A 44 -8.15 -10.26 -1.73
CA ALA A 44 -8.14 -11.70 -1.54
C ALA A 44 -9.58 -12.22 -1.59
N ASP A 45 -9.78 -13.37 -2.24
CA ASP A 45 -11.07 -14.09 -2.26
C ASP A 45 -12.29 -13.22 -2.64
N GLY A 46 -12.10 -12.29 -3.58
CA GLY A 46 -13.20 -11.45 -4.10
C GLY A 46 -13.51 -10.20 -3.27
N VAL A 47 -12.75 -9.92 -2.21
CA VAL A 47 -12.98 -8.77 -1.32
C VAL A 47 -11.71 -7.95 -1.14
N LEU A 48 -11.90 -6.70 -0.74
CA LEU A 48 -10.81 -5.83 -0.30
C LEU A 48 -10.66 -5.89 1.21
N TYR A 49 -9.42 -5.98 1.68
CA TYR A 49 -9.03 -5.73 3.05
C TYR A 49 -8.24 -4.43 3.09
N GLU A 50 -8.69 -3.48 3.89
CA GLU A 50 -8.12 -2.14 3.95
C GLU A 50 -7.74 -1.79 5.40
N GLY A 51 -6.51 -1.34 5.59
CA GLY A 51 -6.10 -0.66 6.81
C GLY A 51 -6.27 0.84 6.62
N THR A 52 -6.98 1.50 7.53
CA THR A 52 -7.08 2.96 7.57
C THR A 52 -6.26 3.51 8.72
N GLY A 53 -5.73 4.72 8.53
CA GLY A 53 -5.09 5.50 9.59
C GLY A 53 -5.90 6.72 10.00
N GLN A 54 -5.28 7.50 10.88
CA GLN A 54 -5.76 8.67 11.65
C GLN A 54 -5.72 8.33 13.14
N LYS A 55 -5.10 9.20 13.94
CA LYS A 55 -4.83 8.94 15.35
C LYS A 55 -6.15 8.79 16.11
N GLY A 56 -6.40 7.60 16.66
CA GLY A 56 -7.66 7.26 17.36
C GLY A 56 -8.79 6.79 16.44
N GLU A 57 -8.56 6.74 15.12
CA GLU A 57 -9.57 6.37 14.10
C GLU A 57 -9.08 5.28 13.15
N SER A 58 -7.88 4.73 13.40
CA SER A 58 -7.32 3.64 12.61
C SER A 58 -8.21 2.38 12.70
N SER A 59 -8.38 1.68 11.59
CA SER A 59 -9.23 0.49 11.53
C SER A 59 -8.75 -0.51 10.49
N ILE A 60 -9.15 -1.78 10.63
CA ILE A 60 -9.06 -2.81 9.60
C ILE A 60 -10.47 -3.09 9.08
N ARG A 61 -10.65 -3.05 7.76
CA ARG A 61 -11.95 -3.15 7.09
C ARG A 61 -11.93 -4.28 6.06
N LYS A 62 -13.00 -5.05 5.98
CA LYS A 62 -13.32 -5.93 4.85
C LYS A 62 -14.37 -5.21 4.01
N VAL A 63 -14.14 -5.02 2.72
CA VAL A 63 -14.93 -4.15 1.83
C VAL A 63 -15.34 -4.93 0.59
N ASP A 64 -16.62 -4.81 0.20
CA ASP A 64 -17.08 -5.27 -1.11
C ASP A 64 -16.51 -4.35 -2.19
N ILE A 65 -15.75 -4.90 -3.12
CA ILE A 65 -15.06 -4.12 -4.16
C ILE A 65 -16.03 -3.42 -5.13
N LYS A 66 -17.21 -3.99 -5.38
CA LYS A 66 -18.13 -3.45 -6.39
C LYS A 66 -18.91 -2.26 -5.84
N THR A 67 -19.27 -2.30 -4.56
CA THR A 67 -20.13 -1.29 -3.94
C THR A 67 -19.38 -0.31 -3.04
N GLY A 68 -18.18 -0.67 -2.56
CA GLY A 68 -17.47 0.06 -1.51
C GLY A 68 -18.06 -0.13 -0.10
N THR A 69 -19.01 -1.06 0.06
CA THR A 69 -19.66 -1.31 1.36
C THR A 69 -18.71 -2.03 2.30
N VAL A 70 -18.58 -1.53 3.53
CA VAL A 70 -17.84 -2.21 4.61
C VAL A 70 -18.65 -3.42 5.08
N LEU A 71 -18.11 -4.62 4.84
CA LEU A 71 -18.67 -5.90 5.24
C LEU A 71 -18.27 -6.28 6.68
N GLN A 72 -17.08 -5.86 7.11
CA GLN A 72 -16.59 -6.07 8.47
C GLN A 72 -15.66 -4.92 8.86
N PHE A 73 -15.73 -4.52 10.12
CA PHE A 73 -14.95 -3.41 10.67
C PHE A 73 -14.31 -3.83 11.99
N HIS A 74 -13.04 -3.51 12.16
CA HIS A 74 -12.33 -3.66 13.42
C HIS A 74 -11.56 -2.38 13.73
N GLN A 75 -11.97 -1.68 14.79
CA GLN A 75 -11.25 -0.51 15.29
C GLN A 75 -9.91 -0.95 15.88
N LEU A 76 -8.83 -0.26 15.53
CA LEU A 76 -7.53 -0.48 16.15
C LEU A 76 -7.41 0.33 17.46
N PRO A 77 -6.65 -0.18 18.45
CA PRO A 77 -6.39 0.51 19.71
C PRO A 77 -5.75 1.89 19.55
#